data_AF-A0A1J5QSA8-F1
#
_entry.id   AF-A0A1J5QSA8-F1
#
_cell.length_a   1.000
_cell.length_b   1.000
_cell.length_c   1.000
_cell.angle_alpha   90.00
_cell.angle_beta   90.00
_cell.angle_gamma   90.00
#
_symmetry.space_group_name_H-M   'P 1'
#
loop_
_entity.id
_entity.type
_entity.pdbx_description
1 polymer ?
#
loop_
_entity_poly.entity_id
_entity_poly.type
_entity_poly.pdbx_seq_one_letter_code
_entity_poly.pdbx_strand_id
1 'polypeptide(L)'
;MPMLQISGEYFAPRPIGDGGALICRHSLILPAASFALLVQVQADAAGVEQPFDITVTIEDHVDGRQYARHQRRITGQDAVELDSLIFRFDMPAMAPATLSVYVSDATTPIRLRHLKLVRSDAIDPRLADFSDTSARFSATSVKAIFVGTTNICNANCAHCPTNKSMTAHLERGIMSMDLFDKLLDGLEDVNVQDSMLFGVFGEPFADPHLELRIAKLRQRFPEMAVDIATNGALADEDRVARIVDKVRRISIHVEGATAAVYDKLMAPLKAGEVFPRVDRLIKRFGAKITVTTPLHRANAHEVPWLKQRWGDHGADVAFLPLHTRASERTLAKRIGLAPTAGFWREDLVDIVVIDWDGTVLATCDDFLRRQPLGSLATASLPEILDGAPRRALFDNIMSYRWSELPSINDAVVDDHAIVRAYSALALDSRERRFHAHRLSCGPNARRVQAGIVVTPSPSAAALVYGPYVSLPPGRFLVRVHCHVDGVPQDANFTFEISRSHGRHRYAAVRRSTDEMTSTPIGIEFLHDAPGDMIELRIFAERFMSGTFYISRFDFTQI
;
A
#
# COMPACT_ATOMS: atom_id res chain seq x y z
N MET A 1 -27.30 10.09 -9.19
CA MET A 1 -25.94 9.51 -9.11
C MET A 1 -25.00 10.57 -8.55
N PRO A 2 -24.06 10.21 -7.67
CA PRO A 2 -23.09 11.16 -7.10
C PRO A 2 -22.23 11.77 -8.21
N MET A 3 -21.90 13.05 -8.07
CA MET A 3 -21.03 13.75 -9.03
C MET A 3 -19.54 13.50 -8.77
N LEU A 4 -19.21 13.21 -7.51
CA LEU A 4 -17.86 12.84 -7.08
C LEU A 4 -17.98 11.93 -5.87
N GLN A 5 -17.23 10.83 -5.87
CA GLN A 5 -17.09 9.94 -4.72
C GLN A 5 -15.64 9.45 -4.67
N ILE A 6 -14.94 9.78 -3.60
CA ILE A 6 -13.53 9.48 -3.38
C ILE A 6 -13.38 8.86 -1.99
N SER A 7 -12.51 7.87 -1.87
CA SER A 7 -12.28 7.16 -0.62
C SER A 7 -10.81 6.80 -0.45
N GLY A 8 -10.33 6.89 0.79
CA GLY A 8 -9.03 6.36 1.19
C GLY A 8 -7.85 7.03 0.47
N GLU A 9 -7.73 8.36 0.57
CA GLU A 9 -6.54 9.07 0.08
C GLU A 9 -5.60 9.40 1.25
N TYR A 10 -4.31 9.12 1.08
CA TYR A 10 -3.27 9.54 2.01
C TYR A 10 -2.49 10.69 1.43
N PHE A 11 -2.53 11.82 2.12
CA PHE A 11 -1.64 12.94 1.88
C PHE A 11 -0.67 13.04 3.04
N ALA A 12 0.62 12.89 2.73
CA ALA A 12 1.66 13.21 3.69
C ALA A 12 1.69 14.74 3.81
N PRO A 13 1.40 15.33 4.99
CA PRO A 13 1.46 16.77 5.15
C PRO A 13 2.91 17.21 4.89
N ARG A 14 3.12 17.98 3.83
CA ARG A 14 4.27 18.90 3.77
C ARG A 14 3.75 20.24 4.27
N PRO A 15 4.36 20.85 5.31
CA PRO A 15 4.03 22.21 5.66
C PRO A 15 4.42 23.11 4.48
N ILE A 16 3.46 23.80 3.90
CA ILE A 16 3.69 24.85 2.89
C ILE A 16 2.99 26.11 3.38
N GLY A 17 3.74 26.98 4.06
CA GLY A 17 3.33 28.34 4.42
C GLY A 17 2.01 28.46 5.20
N ASP A 18 1.52 29.69 5.28
CA ASP A 18 0.34 30.11 6.08
C ASP A 18 -1.01 29.50 5.63
N GLY A 19 -1.02 28.53 4.69
CA GLY A 19 -2.20 28.00 4.02
C GLY A 19 -2.66 26.59 4.43
N GLY A 20 -2.00 25.95 5.40
CA GLY A 20 -2.30 24.56 5.79
C GLY A 20 -1.82 23.50 4.79
N ALA A 21 -1.86 22.23 5.19
CA ALA A 21 -1.52 21.08 4.34
C ALA A 21 -2.71 20.68 3.45
N LEU A 22 -2.48 20.57 2.13
CA LEU A 22 -3.47 20.06 1.19
C LEU A 22 -3.73 18.56 1.43
N ILE A 23 -4.99 18.20 1.69
CA ILE A 23 -5.45 16.82 1.89
C ILE A 23 -6.05 16.21 0.63
N CYS A 24 -6.72 16.97 -0.22
CA CYS A 24 -7.11 16.47 -1.53
C CYS A 24 -7.41 17.63 -2.47
N ARG A 25 -7.25 17.39 -3.77
CA ARG A 25 -7.62 18.34 -4.82
C ARG A 25 -8.19 17.59 -6.01
N HIS A 26 -9.38 17.97 -6.43
CA HIS A 26 -10.08 17.36 -7.56
C HIS A 26 -10.65 18.43 -8.47
N SER A 27 -10.49 18.23 -9.78
CA SER A 27 -11.06 19.10 -10.81
C SER A 27 -12.26 18.42 -11.45
N LEU A 28 -13.37 19.14 -11.53
CA LEU A 28 -14.65 18.63 -11.98
C LEU A 28 -15.45 19.73 -12.68
N ILE A 29 -16.33 19.36 -13.61
CA ILE A 29 -17.27 20.29 -14.23
C ILE A 29 -18.57 20.23 -13.44
N LEU A 30 -18.96 21.34 -12.81
CA LEU A 30 -20.17 21.42 -12.00
C LEU A 30 -21.25 22.22 -12.74
N PRO A 31 -22.49 21.71 -12.87
CA PRO A 31 -23.60 22.46 -13.44
C PRO A 31 -24.11 23.53 -12.47
N ALA A 32 -24.93 24.46 -12.97
CA ALA A 32 -25.63 25.43 -12.14
C ALA A 32 -26.66 24.73 -11.22
N ALA A 33 -26.32 24.59 -9.94
CA ALA A 33 -27.11 23.89 -8.93
C ALA A 33 -26.59 24.14 -7.51
N SER A 34 -27.38 23.72 -6.52
CA SER A 34 -26.97 23.59 -5.13
C SER A 34 -26.33 22.22 -4.86
N PHE A 35 -25.27 22.21 -4.07
CA PHE A 35 -24.50 21.02 -3.74
C PHE A 35 -24.31 20.86 -2.24
N ALA A 36 -24.27 19.59 -1.80
CA ALA A 36 -23.82 19.20 -0.48
C ALA A 36 -22.58 18.31 -0.62
N LEU A 37 -21.54 18.62 0.16
CA LEU A 37 -20.27 17.92 0.20
C LEU A 37 -20.07 17.30 1.57
N LEU A 38 -20.00 15.98 1.63
CA LEU A 38 -19.56 15.24 2.81
C LEU A 38 -18.03 15.09 2.76
N VAL A 39 -17.36 15.49 3.84
CA VAL A 39 -15.93 15.29 4.07
C VAL A 39 -15.77 14.49 5.35
N GLN A 40 -15.16 13.32 5.26
CA GLN A 40 -14.86 12.47 6.41
C GLN A 40 -13.36 12.29 6.54
N VAL A 41 -12.83 12.49 7.74
CA VAL A 41 -11.40 12.35 8.01
C VAL A 41 -11.15 11.44 9.21
N GLN A 42 -9.96 10.86 9.27
CA GLN A 42 -9.50 10.09 10.41
C GLN A 42 -8.27 10.78 11.02
N ALA A 43 -8.36 11.10 12.30
CA ALA A 43 -7.24 11.54 13.12
C ALA A 43 -6.68 10.36 13.93
N ASP A 44 -5.38 10.37 14.21
CA ASP A 44 -4.83 9.50 15.24
C ASP A 44 -5.35 9.95 16.63
N ALA A 45 -5.43 9.05 17.62
CA ALA A 45 -5.97 9.38 18.95
C ALA A 45 -5.32 10.61 19.62
N ALA A 46 -3.98 10.74 19.51
CA ALA A 46 -3.25 11.91 20.00
C ALA A 46 -3.56 13.22 19.25
N GLY A 47 -4.14 13.11 18.04
CA GLY A 47 -4.58 14.24 17.22
C GLY A 47 -5.95 14.77 17.57
N VAL A 48 -6.84 13.94 18.12
CA VAL A 48 -8.18 14.37 18.55
C VAL A 48 -8.06 15.30 19.77
N GLU A 49 -7.07 15.08 20.64
CA GLU A 49 -6.84 15.93 21.83
C GLU A 49 -6.42 17.37 21.50
N GLN A 50 -5.93 17.63 20.28
CA GLN A 50 -5.45 18.96 19.86
C GLN A 50 -6.31 19.52 18.73
N PRO A 51 -6.94 20.69 18.90
CA PRO A 51 -7.83 21.25 17.89
C PRO A 51 -7.11 21.57 16.57
N PHE A 52 -7.73 21.24 15.45
CA PHE A 52 -7.22 21.55 14.10
C PHE A 52 -8.36 22.07 13.21
N ASP A 53 -8.02 22.69 12.08
CA ASP A 53 -9.01 23.23 11.14
C ASP A 53 -9.06 22.41 9.87
N ILE A 54 -10.28 22.22 9.34
CA ILE A 54 -10.54 21.74 7.98
C ILE A 54 -11.09 22.89 7.17
N THR A 55 -10.42 23.20 6.06
CA THR A 55 -10.87 24.21 5.10
C THR A 55 -11.21 23.56 3.77
N VAL A 56 -12.42 23.81 3.27
CA VAL A 56 -12.86 23.41 1.93
C VAL A 56 -12.96 24.65 1.05
N THR A 57 -12.42 24.56 -0.15
CA THR A 57 -12.52 25.61 -1.17
C THR A 57 -13.07 25.02 -2.47
N ILE A 58 -13.92 25.79 -3.14
CA ILE A 58 -14.41 25.54 -4.49
C ILE A 58 -14.05 26.76 -5.32
N GLU A 59 -13.16 26.60 -6.29
CA GLU A 59 -12.61 27.68 -7.10
C GLU A 59 -12.73 27.35 -8.58
N ASP A 60 -12.92 28.33 -9.44
CA ASP A 60 -12.83 28.15 -10.88
C ASP A 60 -11.43 27.69 -11.26
N HIS A 61 -11.37 26.60 -12.03
CA HIS A 61 -10.11 26.00 -12.44
C HIS A 61 -9.29 26.90 -13.37
N VAL A 62 -9.93 27.81 -14.10
CA VAL A 62 -9.32 28.62 -15.14
C VAL A 62 -8.87 29.98 -14.61
N ASP A 63 -9.78 30.71 -13.96
CA ASP A 63 -9.51 32.09 -13.52
C ASP A 63 -9.31 32.24 -12.00
N GLY A 64 -9.46 31.15 -11.23
CA GLY A 64 -9.27 31.14 -9.78
C GLY A 64 -10.41 31.81 -9.01
N ARG A 65 -11.54 32.14 -9.65
CA ARG A 65 -12.69 32.72 -8.97
C ARG A 65 -13.21 31.77 -7.89
N GLN A 66 -13.22 32.22 -6.63
CA GLN A 66 -13.73 31.41 -5.53
C GLN A 66 -15.27 31.38 -5.54
N TYR A 67 -15.85 30.19 -5.71
CA TYR A 67 -17.29 29.92 -5.59
C TYR A 67 -17.70 29.73 -4.13
N ALA A 68 -16.86 29.02 -3.35
CA ALA A 68 -17.13 28.78 -1.93
C ALA A 68 -15.84 28.60 -1.14
N ARG A 69 -15.88 28.98 0.14
CA ARG A 69 -14.86 28.67 1.13
C ARG A 69 -15.53 28.44 2.48
N HIS A 70 -15.28 27.27 3.04
CA HIS A 70 -15.77 26.89 4.37
C HIS A 70 -14.59 26.50 5.24
N GLN A 71 -14.63 26.87 6.51
CA GLN A 71 -13.65 26.47 7.51
C GLN A 71 -14.41 25.97 8.73
N ARG A 72 -13.98 24.83 9.28
CA ARG A 72 -14.52 24.26 10.51
C ARG A 72 -13.37 23.88 11.43
N ARG A 73 -13.42 24.38 12.66
CA ARG A 73 -12.54 23.96 13.74
C ARG A 73 -13.04 22.65 14.34
N ILE A 74 -12.16 21.67 14.45
CA ILE A 74 -12.40 20.38 15.09
C ILE A 74 -11.81 20.41 16.49
N THR A 75 -12.53 19.89 17.49
CA THR A 75 -12.08 19.83 18.88
C THR A 75 -12.18 18.41 19.47
N GLY A 76 -11.63 18.19 20.68
CA GLY A 76 -11.46 16.84 21.24
C GLY A 76 -12.72 16.10 21.69
N GLN A 77 -13.91 16.69 21.57
CA GLN A 77 -15.18 16.05 21.90
C GLN A 77 -15.82 15.30 20.71
N ASP A 78 -15.17 15.31 19.55
CA ASP A 78 -15.87 15.27 18.26
C ASP A 78 -15.53 14.05 17.36
N ALA A 79 -15.30 12.86 17.92
CA ALA A 79 -15.02 11.66 17.11
C ALA A 79 -16.15 11.37 16.09
N VAL A 80 -17.41 11.70 16.45
CA VAL A 80 -18.59 11.59 15.57
C VAL A 80 -18.68 12.76 14.58
N GLU A 81 -18.16 13.94 14.92
CA GLU A 81 -18.19 15.06 13.96
C GLU A 81 -17.26 14.82 12.77
N LEU A 82 -16.16 14.10 12.97
CA LEU A 82 -15.23 13.75 11.90
C LEU A 82 -15.88 12.94 10.77
N ASP A 83 -16.96 12.22 11.07
CA ASP A 83 -17.75 11.46 10.10
C ASP A 83 -18.92 12.27 9.51
N SER A 84 -19.12 13.52 9.92
CA SER A 84 -20.31 14.32 9.56
C SER A 84 -19.99 15.78 9.20
N LEU A 85 -18.81 16.04 8.62
CA LEU A 85 -18.48 17.37 8.11
C LEU A 85 -19.17 17.58 6.75
N ILE A 86 -20.29 18.29 6.79
CA ILE A 86 -21.10 18.55 5.60
C ILE A 86 -21.08 20.04 5.27
N PHE A 87 -20.73 20.36 4.03
CA PHE A 87 -20.65 21.73 3.52
C PHE A 87 -21.64 21.93 2.37
N ARG A 88 -22.25 23.11 2.30
CA ARG A 88 -23.18 23.48 1.23
C ARG A 88 -22.60 24.62 0.40
N PHE A 89 -22.70 24.51 -0.92
CA PHE A 89 -22.37 25.61 -1.82
C PHE A 89 -23.26 25.61 -3.06
N ASP A 90 -23.32 26.76 -3.74
CA ASP A 90 -24.13 26.96 -4.94
C ASP A 90 -23.22 27.33 -6.12
N MET A 91 -23.48 26.70 -7.27
CA MET A 91 -22.83 27.06 -8.53
C MET A 91 -23.77 27.92 -9.37
N PRO A 92 -23.38 29.17 -9.72
CA PRO A 92 -24.26 30.08 -10.44
C PRO A 92 -24.42 29.74 -11.93
N ALA A 93 -23.42 29.08 -12.50
CA ALA A 93 -23.38 28.65 -13.90
C ALA A 93 -22.58 27.34 -13.98
N MET A 94 -22.69 26.65 -15.12
CA MET A 94 -21.81 25.51 -15.38
C MET A 94 -20.37 26.01 -15.51
N ALA A 95 -19.46 25.47 -14.70
CA ALA A 95 -18.06 25.89 -14.71
C ALA A 95 -17.12 24.72 -14.36
N PRO A 96 -15.88 24.72 -14.90
CA PRO A 96 -14.82 23.86 -14.41
C PRO A 96 -14.39 24.36 -13.03
N ALA A 97 -14.62 23.57 -11.99
CA ALA A 97 -14.28 23.90 -10.61
C ALA A 97 -13.18 22.96 -10.09
N THR A 98 -12.35 23.50 -9.20
CA THR A 98 -11.40 22.77 -8.39
C THR A 98 -11.91 22.75 -6.96
N LEU A 99 -12.17 21.55 -6.44
CA LEU A 99 -12.44 21.30 -5.03
C LEU A 99 -11.11 21.00 -4.35
N SER A 100 -10.76 21.77 -3.32
CA SER A 100 -9.59 21.48 -2.48
C SER A 100 -9.97 21.43 -1.00
N VAL A 101 -9.43 20.44 -0.30
CA VAL A 101 -9.55 20.30 1.16
C VAL A 101 -8.18 20.48 1.79
N TYR A 102 -8.08 21.36 2.78
CA TYR A 102 -6.87 21.68 3.51
C TYR A 102 -7.06 21.39 4.99
N VAL A 103 -5.97 21.05 5.67
CA VAL A 103 -5.89 20.97 7.13
C VAL A 103 -4.80 21.88 7.66
N SER A 104 -5.14 22.70 8.65
CA SER A 104 -4.19 23.54 9.39
C SER A 104 -4.22 23.25 10.88
N ASP A 105 -3.16 23.62 11.59
CA ASP A 105 -2.97 23.43 13.04
C ASP A 105 -2.97 21.99 13.56
N ALA A 106 -3.04 20.99 12.67
CA ALA A 106 -2.93 19.59 13.05
C ALA A 106 -1.50 19.24 13.49
N THR A 107 -1.37 18.69 14.69
CA THR A 107 -0.09 18.24 15.25
C THR A 107 0.16 16.75 15.04
N THR A 108 -0.82 16.04 14.48
CA THR A 108 -0.69 14.65 14.03
C THR A 108 -1.25 14.49 12.61
N PRO A 109 -0.89 13.42 11.89
CA PRO A 109 -1.43 13.17 10.55
C PRO A 109 -2.97 13.06 10.58
N ILE A 110 -3.63 13.87 9.75
CA ILE A 110 -5.05 13.75 9.43
C ILE A 110 -5.18 13.10 8.05
N ARG A 111 -5.99 12.05 7.95
CA ARG A 111 -6.16 11.26 6.72
C ARG A 111 -7.56 11.47 6.16
N LEU A 112 -7.69 11.63 4.85
CA LEU A 112 -9.00 11.62 4.23
C LEU A 112 -9.55 10.19 4.25
N ARG A 113 -10.75 10.03 4.80
CA ARG A 113 -11.48 8.75 4.78
C ARG A 113 -12.39 8.68 3.59
N HIS A 114 -13.25 9.67 3.43
CA HIS A 114 -14.25 9.69 2.38
C HIS A 114 -14.60 11.12 2.00
N LEU A 115 -14.88 11.33 0.72
CA LEU A 115 -15.38 12.58 0.19
C LEU A 115 -16.48 12.28 -0.83
N LYS A 116 -17.67 12.84 -0.62
CA LYS A 116 -18.83 12.62 -1.50
C LYS A 116 -19.56 13.91 -1.79
N LEU A 117 -19.73 14.21 -3.08
CA LEU A 117 -20.44 15.39 -3.56
C LEU A 117 -21.76 14.97 -4.22
N VAL A 118 -22.85 15.52 -3.71
CA VAL A 118 -24.20 15.30 -4.25
C VAL A 118 -24.86 16.63 -4.58
N ARG A 119 -25.67 16.63 -5.63
CA ARG A 119 -26.60 17.73 -5.87
C ARG A 119 -27.70 17.66 -4.81
N SER A 120 -27.98 18.77 -4.14
CA SER A 120 -29.01 18.83 -3.11
C SER A 120 -29.57 20.23 -2.99
N ASP A 121 -30.90 20.34 -3.09
CA ASP A 121 -31.61 21.60 -2.90
C ASP A 121 -31.94 21.83 -1.40
N ALA A 122 -31.67 20.85 -0.52
CA ALA A 122 -31.99 20.92 0.90
C ALA A 122 -31.24 22.05 1.61
N ILE A 123 -31.98 22.95 2.27
CA ILE A 123 -31.41 24.11 2.98
C ILE A 123 -30.45 23.63 4.07
N ASP A 124 -30.85 22.64 4.87
CA ASP A 124 -29.94 21.94 5.78
C ASP A 124 -29.22 20.83 5.00
N PRO A 125 -27.90 20.95 4.75
CA PRO A 125 -27.19 19.96 3.95
C PRO A 125 -27.03 18.62 4.68
N ARG A 126 -27.31 18.54 5.99
CA ARG A 126 -27.35 17.27 6.74
C ARG A 126 -28.53 16.38 6.32
N LEU A 127 -29.52 16.95 5.63
CA LEU A 127 -30.65 16.20 5.06
C LEU A 127 -30.35 15.67 3.65
N ALA A 128 -29.16 15.97 3.09
CA ALA A 128 -28.77 15.40 1.81
C ALA A 128 -28.50 13.89 1.95
N ASP A 129 -28.95 13.12 0.96
CA ASP A 129 -28.74 11.68 0.94
C ASP A 129 -27.34 11.35 0.40
N PHE A 130 -26.44 10.98 1.31
CA PHE A 130 -25.10 10.49 0.98
C PHE A 130 -25.04 8.97 0.91
N SER A 131 -26.13 8.24 1.10
CA SER A 131 -26.09 6.77 1.15
C SER A 131 -25.55 6.16 -0.15
N ASP A 132 -24.88 5.03 -0.03
CA ASP A 132 -24.57 4.18 -1.16
C ASP A 132 -25.79 3.33 -1.53
N THR A 133 -26.20 3.43 -2.78
CA THR A 133 -27.37 2.70 -3.31
C THR A 133 -26.96 1.56 -4.25
N SER A 134 -25.65 1.34 -4.43
CA SER A 134 -25.13 0.30 -5.31
C SER A 134 -25.22 -1.10 -4.70
N ALA A 135 -25.07 -1.21 -3.38
CA ALA A 135 -25.09 -2.50 -2.68
C ALA A 135 -26.52 -2.96 -2.34
N ARG A 136 -26.66 -4.27 -2.11
CA ARG A 136 -27.90 -4.89 -1.64
C ARG A 136 -27.57 -5.83 -0.50
N PHE A 137 -28.31 -5.71 0.59
CA PHE A 137 -28.23 -6.67 1.67
C PHE A 137 -28.76 -8.03 1.20
N SER A 138 -28.01 -9.09 1.49
CA SER A 138 -28.46 -10.45 1.27
C SER A 138 -28.23 -11.29 2.52
N ALA A 139 -29.29 -11.95 2.99
CA ALA A 139 -29.23 -12.86 4.13
C ALA A 139 -28.73 -14.26 3.72
N THR A 140 -28.90 -14.63 2.45
CA THR A 140 -28.68 -15.99 1.94
C THR A 140 -27.59 -16.05 0.89
N SER A 141 -26.91 -14.94 0.59
CA SER A 141 -25.75 -14.96 -0.30
C SER A 141 -24.66 -14.05 0.21
N VAL A 142 -23.44 -14.57 0.16
CA VAL A 142 -22.23 -13.91 0.63
C VAL A 142 -21.12 -14.15 -0.41
N LYS A 143 -20.19 -13.21 -0.51
CA LYS A 143 -19.06 -13.30 -1.43
C LYS A 143 -18.09 -14.40 -1.00
N ALA A 144 -17.69 -14.38 0.26
CA ALA A 144 -16.72 -15.34 0.79
C ALA A 144 -16.92 -15.59 2.28
N ILE A 145 -16.36 -16.70 2.76
CA ILE A 145 -16.34 -17.04 4.19
C ILE A 145 -14.90 -17.28 4.62
N PHE A 146 -14.44 -16.51 5.61
CA PHE A 146 -13.11 -16.68 6.19
C PHE A 146 -13.24 -17.37 7.54
N VAL A 147 -12.60 -18.53 7.68
CA VAL A 147 -12.73 -19.36 8.89
C VAL A 147 -11.37 -19.52 9.57
N GLY A 148 -11.32 -19.08 10.82
CA GLY A 148 -10.24 -19.34 11.75
C GLY A 148 -10.55 -20.63 12.49
N THR A 149 -10.16 -21.79 11.95
CA THR A 149 -10.36 -23.07 12.67
C THR A 149 -9.51 -23.17 13.93
N THR A 150 -8.54 -22.26 14.09
CA THR A 150 -7.79 -22.01 15.31
C THR A 150 -7.27 -20.56 15.27
N ASN A 151 -7.09 -19.96 16.45
CA ASN A 151 -6.34 -18.71 16.61
C ASN A 151 -4.91 -18.93 17.15
N ILE A 152 -4.48 -20.20 17.23
CA ILE A 152 -3.11 -20.57 17.62
C ILE A 152 -2.20 -20.36 16.41
N CYS A 153 -1.06 -19.70 16.64
CA CYS A 153 -0.05 -19.49 15.61
C CYS A 153 1.35 -19.69 16.18
N ASN A 154 2.21 -20.38 15.43
CA ASN A 154 3.62 -20.58 15.74
C ASN A 154 4.51 -19.39 15.34
N ALA A 155 3.96 -18.36 14.69
CA ALA A 155 4.64 -17.12 14.35
C ALA A 155 4.19 -15.96 15.27
N ASN A 156 5.04 -14.96 15.42
CA ASN A 156 4.77 -13.71 16.14
C ASN A 156 5.10 -12.52 15.22
N CYS A 157 4.56 -12.55 13.99
CA CYS A 157 4.91 -11.60 12.94
C CYS A 157 4.80 -10.15 13.42
N ALA A 158 5.71 -9.28 12.96
CA ALA A 158 5.79 -7.90 13.40
C ALA A 158 4.49 -7.11 13.12
N HIS A 159 3.80 -7.47 12.03
CA HIS A 159 2.60 -6.77 11.58
C HIS A 159 1.26 -7.38 12.06
N CYS A 160 1.29 -8.59 12.61
CA CYS A 160 0.09 -9.34 12.97
C CYS A 160 -0.27 -9.13 14.45
N PRO A 161 -1.54 -8.89 14.80
CA PRO A 161 -1.96 -8.79 16.21
C PRO A 161 -1.88 -10.13 16.97
N THR A 162 -1.91 -11.28 16.28
CA THR A 162 -1.76 -12.59 16.91
C THR A 162 -0.46 -12.66 17.71
N ASN A 163 -0.52 -13.27 18.90
CA ASN A 163 0.61 -13.37 19.84
C ASN A 163 1.13 -12.03 20.40
N LYS A 164 0.35 -10.94 20.31
CA LYS A 164 0.67 -9.65 20.94
C LYS A 164 -0.09 -9.45 22.25
N SER A 165 0.36 -8.50 23.05
CA SER A 165 -0.27 -8.14 24.34
C SER A 165 -1.72 -7.72 24.18
N MET A 166 -2.06 -7.02 23.09
CA MET A 166 -3.43 -6.55 22.84
C MET A 166 -4.44 -7.69 22.65
N THR A 167 -4.03 -8.85 22.13
CA THR A 167 -4.89 -10.03 22.01
C THR A 167 -4.71 -11.01 23.16
N ALA A 168 -3.90 -10.69 24.18
CA ALA A 168 -3.56 -11.65 25.25
C ALA A 168 -4.76 -12.00 26.15
N HIS A 169 -5.80 -11.17 26.15
CA HIS A 169 -7.04 -11.40 26.88
C HIS A 169 -7.98 -12.40 26.18
N LEU A 170 -7.71 -12.76 24.92
CA LEU A 170 -8.52 -13.69 24.16
C LEU A 170 -8.07 -15.12 24.44
N GLU A 171 -9.05 -15.99 24.68
CA GLU A 171 -8.81 -17.42 24.81
C GLU A 171 -8.29 -18.01 23.51
N ARG A 172 -7.45 -19.05 23.63
CA ARG A 172 -6.87 -19.75 22.51
C ARG A 172 -7.44 -21.14 22.38
N GLY A 173 -7.76 -21.54 21.16
CA GLY A 173 -8.34 -22.84 20.94
C GLY A 173 -8.35 -23.28 19.50
N ILE A 174 -8.92 -24.46 19.31
CA ILE A 174 -9.18 -25.09 18.03
C ILE A 174 -10.68 -25.32 18.00
N MET A 175 -11.31 -24.98 16.87
CA MET A 175 -12.73 -25.22 16.64
C MET A 175 -13.05 -26.70 16.90
N SER A 176 -14.19 -26.99 17.51
CA SER A 176 -14.63 -28.39 17.64
C SER A 176 -15.12 -28.92 16.30
N MET A 177 -15.17 -30.25 16.13
CA MET A 177 -15.79 -30.82 14.95
C MET A 177 -17.31 -30.59 14.94
N ASP A 178 -17.97 -30.61 16.09
CA ASP A 178 -19.40 -30.33 16.21
C ASP A 178 -19.76 -28.92 15.72
N LEU A 179 -18.95 -27.92 16.09
CA LEU A 179 -19.14 -26.54 15.64
C LEU A 179 -18.87 -26.39 14.14
N PHE A 180 -17.86 -27.10 13.64
CA PHE A 180 -17.60 -27.13 12.20
C PHE A 180 -18.75 -27.80 11.43
N ASP A 181 -19.34 -28.87 11.97
CA ASP A 181 -20.50 -29.52 11.36
C ASP A 181 -21.73 -28.60 11.35
N LYS A 182 -21.98 -27.87 12.45
CA LYS A 182 -23.01 -26.81 12.49
C LYS A 182 -22.77 -25.71 11.45
N LEU A 183 -21.52 -25.32 11.23
CA LEU A 183 -21.17 -24.39 10.16
C LEU A 183 -21.58 -24.99 8.81
N LEU A 184 -21.18 -26.23 8.52
CA LEU A 184 -21.53 -26.90 7.26
C LEU A 184 -23.05 -27.04 7.07
N ASP A 185 -23.81 -27.31 8.14
CA ASP A 185 -25.27 -27.34 8.11
C ASP A 185 -25.85 -25.98 7.72
N GLY A 186 -25.35 -24.91 8.34
CA GLY A 186 -25.78 -23.56 8.00
C GLY A 186 -25.40 -23.09 6.59
N LEU A 187 -24.42 -23.73 5.94
CA LEU A 187 -24.02 -23.42 4.57
C LEU A 187 -24.97 -23.98 3.50
N GLU A 188 -25.82 -24.95 3.83
CA GLU A 188 -26.78 -25.51 2.86
C GLU A 188 -27.77 -24.46 2.34
N ASP A 189 -28.09 -23.47 3.17
CA ASP A 189 -29.02 -22.37 2.86
C ASP A 189 -28.30 -21.07 2.43
N VAL A 190 -26.98 -21.11 2.28
CA VAL A 190 -26.15 -19.93 1.98
C VAL A 190 -25.38 -20.11 0.68
N ASN A 191 -25.67 -19.25 -0.29
CA ASN A 191 -24.93 -19.18 -1.55
C ASN A 191 -23.61 -18.40 -1.38
N VAL A 192 -22.49 -19.14 -1.26
CA VAL A 192 -21.12 -18.59 -1.25
C VAL A 192 -20.62 -18.42 -2.69
N GLN A 193 -20.35 -17.17 -3.09
CA GLN A 193 -20.11 -16.85 -4.50
C GLN A 193 -18.67 -17.10 -4.99
N ASP A 194 -17.66 -16.87 -4.14
CA ASP A 194 -16.25 -17.06 -4.49
C ASP A 194 -15.66 -18.25 -3.74
N SER A 195 -15.35 -18.09 -2.44
CA SER A 195 -14.57 -19.10 -1.74
C SER A 195 -14.78 -19.16 -0.23
N MET A 196 -14.43 -20.30 0.33
CA MET A 196 -14.15 -20.47 1.76
C MET A 196 -12.64 -20.47 1.99
N LEU A 197 -12.15 -19.50 2.77
CA LEU A 197 -10.74 -19.34 3.13
C LEU A 197 -10.49 -19.90 4.53
N PHE A 198 -9.51 -20.81 4.65
CA PHE A 198 -8.95 -21.23 5.93
C PHE A 198 -7.70 -20.41 6.25
N GLY A 199 -7.55 -19.96 7.49
CA GLY A 199 -6.34 -19.28 7.96
C GLY A 199 -6.51 -17.79 8.22
N VAL A 200 -7.57 -17.43 8.94
CA VAL A 200 -7.71 -16.12 9.60
C VAL A 200 -7.43 -16.28 11.10
N PHE A 201 -6.84 -15.26 11.73
CA PHE A 201 -6.46 -15.17 13.16
C PHE A 201 -5.37 -16.14 13.67
N GLY A 202 -5.18 -17.30 13.06
CA GLY A 202 -4.17 -18.29 13.43
C GLY A 202 -3.45 -18.94 12.25
N GLU A 203 -2.65 -19.97 12.53
CA GLU A 203 -2.01 -20.80 11.51
C GLU A 203 -2.90 -22.02 11.23
N PRO A 204 -3.47 -22.18 10.02
CA PRO A 204 -4.39 -23.28 9.74
C PRO A 204 -3.72 -24.64 9.88
N PHE A 205 -2.42 -24.80 9.61
CA PHE A 205 -1.74 -26.07 9.85
C PHE A 205 -1.46 -26.35 11.34
N ALA A 206 -1.75 -25.43 12.27
CA ALA A 206 -1.77 -25.75 13.70
C ALA A 206 -3.05 -26.53 14.10
N ASP A 207 -4.08 -26.52 13.25
CA ASP A 207 -5.28 -27.32 13.42
C ASP A 207 -5.01 -28.80 13.04
N PRO A 208 -5.13 -29.75 13.98
CA PRO A 208 -4.93 -31.17 13.72
C PRO A 208 -6.05 -31.80 12.87
N HIS A 209 -7.18 -31.11 12.71
CA HIS A 209 -8.32 -31.59 11.94
C HIS A 209 -8.49 -30.90 10.58
N LEU A 210 -7.55 -30.05 10.15
CA LEU A 210 -7.64 -29.30 8.89
C LEU A 210 -7.97 -30.21 7.70
N GLU A 211 -7.25 -31.33 7.54
CA GLU A 211 -7.47 -32.27 6.43
C GLU A 211 -8.88 -32.90 6.46
N LEU A 212 -9.37 -33.23 7.67
CA LEU A 212 -10.71 -33.79 7.86
C LEU A 212 -11.79 -32.76 7.55
N ARG A 213 -11.61 -31.52 7.99
CA ARG A 213 -12.52 -30.40 7.71
C ARG A 213 -12.68 -30.15 6.22
N ILE A 214 -11.57 -30.09 5.49
CA ILE A 214 -11.57 -29.94 4.02
C ILE A 214 -12.25 -31.14 3.35
N ALA A 215 -12.05 -32.36 3.85
CA ALA A 215 -12.73 -33.54 3.33
C ALA A 215 -14.25 -33.47 3.51
N LYS A 216 -14.74 -33.13 4.72
CA LYS A 216 -16.18 -32.97 4.98
C LYS A 216 -16.80 -31.83 4.15
N LEU A 217 -16.07 -30.72 4.03
CA LEU A 217 -16.47 -29.61 3.17
C LEU A 217 -16.65 -30.05 1.72
N ARG A 218 -15.67 -30.76 1.15
CA ARG A 218 -15.74 -31.25 -0.23
C ARG A 218 -16.84 -32.28 -0.46
N GLN A 219 -17.15 -33.09 0.54
CA GLN A 219 -18.23 -34.07 0.46
C GLN A 219 -19.60 -33.40 0.28
N ARG A 220 -19.84 -32.27 0.95
CA ARG A 220 -21.12 -31.54 0.91
C ARG A 220 -21.16 -30.47 -0.19
N PHE A 221 -20.03 -29.82 -0.44
CA PHE A 221 -19.90 -28.66 -1.32
C PHE A 221 -18.75 -28.88 -2.32
N PRO A 222 -18.88 -29.85 -3.26
CA PRO A 222 -17.80 -30.25 -4.17
C PRO A 222 -17.31 -29.09 -5.05
N GLU A 223 -18.19 -28.17 -5.44
CA GLU A 223 -17.89 -27.05 -6.34
C GLU A 223 -17.36 -25.79 -5.64
N MET A 224 -17.50 -25.67 -4.32
CA MET A 224 -17.11 -24.44 -3.62
C MET A 224 -15.58 -24.25 -3.67
N ALA A 225 -15.09 -23.10 -4.12
CA ALA A 225 -13.65 -22.88 -4.10
C ALA A 225 -13.15 -22.80 -2.65
N VAL A 226 -11.99 -23.39 -2.38
CA VAL A 226 -11.38 -23.41 -1.04
C VAL A 226 -9.98 -22.87 -1.16
N ASP A 227 -9.65 -21.86 -0.36
CA ASP A 227 -8.31 -21.30 -0.26
C ASP A 227 -7.74 -21.54 1.15
N ILE A 228 -6.41 -21.60 1.25
CA ILE A 228 -5.69 -21.66 2.53
C ILE A 228 -4.66 -20.54 2.58
N ALA A 229 -4.66 -19.75 3.65
CA ALA A 229 -3.62 -18.77 3.97
C ALA A 229 -2.77 -19.30 5.14
N THR A 230 -1.48 -19.56 4.90
CA THR A 230 -0.57 -20.16 5.89
C THR A 230 0.75 -19.39 5.96
N ASN A 231 1.44 -19.43 7.09
CA ASN A 231 2.83 -18.98 7.19
C ASN A 231 3.84 -20.00 6.62
N GLY A 232 3.37 -21.19 6.23
CA GLY A 232 4.15 -22.25 5.58
C GLY A 232 5.06 -23.05 6.51
N ALA A 233 5.27 -22.59 7.75
CA ALA A 233 6.20 -23.26 8.66
C ALA A 233 5.66 -24.58 9.20
N LEU A 234 4.33 -24.78 9.30
CA LEU A 234 3.72 -26.07 9.69
C LEU A 234 3.16 -26.86 8.49
N ALA A 235 3.28 -26.31 7.28
CA ALA A 235 2.81 -26.93 6.05
C ALA A 235 3.79 -28.00 5.56
N ASP A 236 3.76 -29.16 6.21
CA ASP A 236 4.50 -30.35 5.79
C ASP A 236 4.01 -30.88 4.42
N GLU A 237 4.91 -31.43 3.62
CA GLU A 237 4.62 -31.88 2.26
C GLU A 237 3.55 -32.98 2.19
N ASP A 238 3.53 -33.91 3.15
CA ASP A 238 2.55 -34.99 3.17
C ASP A 238 1.19 -34.50 3.63
N ARG A 239 1.15 -33.52 4.55
CA ARG A 239 -0.10 -32.83 4.91
C ARG A 239 -0.68 -32.07 3.72
N VAL A 240 0.16 -31.30 3.03
CA VAL A 240 -0.24 -30.55 1.83
C VAL A 240 -0.71 -31.51 0.73
N ALA A 241 0.01 -32.61 0.47
CA ALA A 241 -0.37 -33.59 -0.54
C ALA A 241 -1.78 -34.17 -0.33
N ARG A 242 -2.24 -34.30 0.92
CA ARG A 242 -3.59 -34.81 1.23
C ARG A 242 -4.72 -33.84 0.86
N ILE A 243 -4.44 -32.55 0.75
CA ILE A 243 -5.46 -31.50 0.59
C ILE A 243 -5.29 -30.64 -0.66
N VAL A 244 -4.11 -30.61 -1.28
CA VAL A 244 -3.79 -29.69 -2.39
C VAL A 244 -4.75 -29.82 -3.58
N ASP A 245 -5.16 -31.04 -3.92
CA ASP A 245 -6.11 -31.31 -5.01
C ASP A 245 -7.56 -30.95 -4.63
N LYS A 246 -7.82 -30.75 -3.33
CA LYS A 246 -9.11 -30.35 -2.75
C LYS A 246 -9.20 -28.84 -2.53
N VAL A 247 -8.20 -28.06 -2.89
CA VAL A 247 -8.21 -26.61 -2.72
C VAL A 247 -7.91 -25.92 -4.04
N ARG A 248 -8.45 -24.71 -4.22
CA ARG A 248 -8.13 -23.85 -5.36
C ARG A 248 -6.67 -23.42 -5.25
N ARG A 249 -6.23 -22.96 -4.08
CA ARG A 249 -4.87 -22.47 -3.83
C ARG A 249 -4.46 -22.52 -2.36
N ILE A 250 -3.15 -22.65 -2.11
CA ILE A 250 -2.49 -22.44 -0.82
C ILE A 250 -1.56 -21.24 -0.95
N SER A 251 -1.90 -20.15 -0.26
CA SER A 251 -1.14 -18.92 -0.22
C SER A 251 -0.22 -18.90 1.01
N ILE A 252 1.08 -18.92 0.78
CA ILE A 252 2.10 -18.87 1.82
C ILE A 252 2.51 -17.42 2.07
N HIS A 253 2.39 -16.97 3.31
CA HIS A 253 2.81 -15.65 3.74
C HIS A 253 4.31 -15.63 4.00
N VAL A 254 5.04 -14.82 3.23
CA VAL A 254 6.48 -14.66 3.36
C VAL A 254 6.86 -13.18 3.36
N GLU A 255 7.33 -12.67 4.49
CA GLU A 255 7.50 -11.22 4.68
C GLU A 255 8.87 -10.66 4.27
N GLY A 256 9.78 -11.51 3.77
CA GLY A 256 11.12 -11.12 3.33
C GLY A 256 11.77 -12.17 2.45
N ALA A 257 12.65 -11.75 1.54
CA ALA A 257 13.43 -12.60 0.65
C ALA A 257 14.78 -13.01 1.24
N THR A 258 15.30 -12.24 2.21
CA THR A 258 16.54 -12.55 2.91
C THR A 258 16.27 -12.98 4.36
N ALA A 259 17.18 -13.78 4.92
CA ALA A 259 17.09 -14.17 6.33
C ALA A 259 17.10 -12.96 7.27
N ALA A 260 17.87 -11.92 6.96
CA ALA A 260 17.96 -10.73 7.79
C ALA A 260 16.61 -9.99 7.94
N VAL A 261 15.84 -9.91 6.87
CA VAL A 261 14.51 -9.28 6.87
C VAL A 261 13.45 -10.26 7.37
N TYR A 262 13.42 -11.48 6.83
CA TYR A 262 12.42 -12.49 7.17
C TYR A 262 12.42 -12.88 8.65
N ASP A 263 13.59 -13.22 9.22
CA ASP A 263 13.70 -13.68 10.60
C ASP A 263 13.26 -12.60 11.61
N LYS A 264 13.40 -11.33 11.24
CA LYS A 264 12.95 -10.19 12.04
C LYS A 264 11.44 -10.00 11.93
N LEU A 265 10.89 -10.11 10.72
CA LEU A 265 9.48 -9.83 10.46
C LEU A 265 8.56 -10.98 10.85
N MET A 266 9.02 -12.23 10.79
CA MET A 266 8.22 -13.44 11.07
C MET A 266 8.71 -14.24 12.29
N ALA A 267 9.48 -13.62 13.19
CA ALA A 267 9.96 -14.27 14.41
C ALA A 267 8.85 -15.05 15.14
N PRO A 268 9.12 -16.23 15.72
CA PRO A 268 10.42 -16.90 15.82
C PRO A 268 10.81 -17.69 14.56
N LEU A 269 10.01 -17.67 13.49
CA LEU A 269 10.30 -18.42 12.27
C LEU A 269 11.64 -18.00 11.66
N LYS A 270 12.31 -18.97 11.02
CA LYS A 270 13.63 -18.80 10.42
C LYS A 270 13.61 -19.11 8.93
N ALA A 271 14.16 -18.20 8.13
CA ALA A 271 14.29 -18.37 6.69
C ALA A 271 15.02 -19.66 6.33
N GLY A 272 16.04 -20.03 7.10
CA GLY A 272 16.81 -21.27 6.91
C GLY A 272 15.97 -22.55 7.03
N GLU A 273 14.82 -22.49 7.71
CA GLU A 273 13.91 -23.63 7.86
C GLU A 273 12.70 -23.52 6.92
N VAL A 274 12.12 -22.31 6.82
CA VAL A 274 10.88 -22.08 6.08
C VAL A 274 11.12 -22.03 4.58
N PHE A 275 12.16 -21.33 4.09
CA PHE A 275 12.37 -21.19 2.65
C PHE A 275 12.58 -22.54 1.96
N PRO A 276 13.41 -23.47 2.46
CA PRO A 276 13.53 -24.79 1.84
C PRO A 276 12.20 -25.57 1.81
N ARG A 277 11.30 -25.36 2.78
CA ARG A 277 9.97 -25.97 2.76
C ARG A 277 9.12 -25.37 1.65
N VAL A 278 9.04 -24.04 1.57
CA VAL A 278 8.34 -23.32 0.51
C VAL A 278 8.85 -23.75 -0.87
N ASP A 279 10.17 -23.84 -1.04
CA ASP A 279 10.80 -24.26 -2.30
C ASP A 279 10.39 -25.70 -2.68
N ARG A 280 10.31 -26.64 -1.71
CA ARG A 280 9.83 -28.01 -1.95
C ARG A 280 8.34 -28.06 -2.29
N LEU A 281 7.50 -27.28 -1.60
CA LEU A 281 6.07 -27.20 -1.87
C LEU A 281 5.81 -26.66 -3.29
N ILE A 282 6.47 -25.57 -3.67
CA ILE A 282 6.34 -25.00 -5.02
C ILE A 282 6.83 -26.00 -6.07
N LYS A 283 7.99 -26.63 -5.85
CA LYS A 283 8.51 -27.65 -6.78
C LYS A 283 7.56 -28.84 -6.96
N ARG A 284 6.89 -29.26 -5.89
CA ARG A 284 6.01 -30.44 -5.91
C ARG A 284 4.60 -30.15 -6.44
N PHE A 285 4.06 -28.97 -6.12
CA PHE A 285 2.64 -28.66 -6.35
C PHE A 285 2.41 -27.49 -7.32
N GLY A 286 3.47 -26.81 -7.75
CA GLY A 286 3.45 -25.77 -8.79
C GLY A 286 2.49 -24.62 -8.46
N ALA A 287 1.67 -24.25 -9.44
CA ALA A 287 0.76 -23.10 -9.40
C ALA A 287 -0.32 -23.16 -8.29
N LYS A 288 -0.50 -24.31 -7.62
CA LYS A 288 -1.35 -24.41 -6.42
C LYS A 288 -0.76 -23.67 -5.23
N ILE A 289 0.55 -23.47 -5.21
CA ILE A 289 1.26 -22.75 -4.16
C ILE A 289 1.58 -21.35 -4.65
N THR A 290 1.12 -20.34 -3.91
CA THR A 290 1.46 -18.94 -4.18
C THR A 290 2.12 -18.33 -2.97
N VAL A 291 2.84 -17.24 -3.18
CA VAL A 291 3.43 -16.45 -2.13
C VAL A 291 2.71 -15.12 -2.04
N THR A 292 2.38 -14.71 -0.82
CA THR A 292 1.72 -13.43 -0.56
C THR A 292 2.49 -12.65 0.49
N THR A 293 2.67 -11.34 0.26
CA THR A 293 3.45 -10.47 1.16
C THR A 293 2.75 -9.12 1.36
N PRO A 294 2.24 -8.82 2.55
CA PRO A 294 2.02 -7.46 3.03
C PRO A 294 3.25 -6.58 2.80
N LEU A 295 3.08 -5.55 1.99
CA LEU A 295 4.18 -4.68 1.62
C LEU A 295 4.27 -3.47 2.54
N HIS A 296 5.46 -3.21 3.06
CA HIS A 296 5.71 -2.11 3.98
C HIS A 296 7.18 -1.66 3.91
N ARG A 297 7.55 -0.52 4.49
CA ARG A 297 8.91 0.05 4.41
C ARG A 297 10.03 -0.92 4.81
N ALA A 298 9.76 -1.85 5.72
CA ALA A 298 10.75 -2.82 6.19
C ALA A 298 11.05 -3.96 5.19
N ASN A 299 10.23 -4.18 4.15
CA ASN A 299 10.45 -5.23 3.14
C ASN A 299 10.26 -4.75 1.69
N ALA A 300 9.82 -3.51 1.47
CA ALA A 300 9.53 -3.00 0.12
C ALA A 300 10.74 -2.93 -0.80
N HIS A 301 11.94 -2.79 -0.24
CA HIS A 301 13.19 -2.88 -1.00
C HIS A 301 13.47 -4.30 -1.51
N GLU A 302 12.83 -5.34 -0.94
CA GLU A 302 13.01 -6.74 -1.33
C GLU A 302 12.01 -7.28 -2.36
N VAL A 303 11.08 -6.46 -2.85
CA VAL A 303 10.09 -6.87 -3.88
C VAL A 303 10.74 -7.62 -5.06
N PRO A 304 11.85 -7.13 -5.67
CA PRO A 304 12.47 -7.83 -6.78
C PRO A 304 12.98 -9.23 -6.40
N TRP A 305 13.54 -9.40 -5.19
CA TRP A 305 14.08 -10.68 -4.72
C TRP A 305 12.97 -11.65 -4.30
N LEU A 306 11.87 -11.16 -3.73
CA LEU A 306 10.67 -11.96 -3.43
C LEU A 306 10.09 -12.53 -4.73
N LYS A 307 9.95 -11.70 -5.76
CA LYS A 307 9.51 -12.12 -7.09
C LYS A 307 10.48 -13.11 -7.74
N GLN A 308 11.78 -12.80 -7.71
CA GLN A 308 12.79 -13.68 -8.31
C GLN A 308 12.79 -15.06 -7.64
N ARG A 309 12.85 -15.10 -6.31
CA ARG A 309 13.06 -16.34 -5.56
C ARG A 309 12.01 -17.40 -5.87
N TRP A 310 10.73 -17.03 -5.88
CA TRP A 310 9.65 -18.01 -6.07
C TRP A 310 8.97 -17.92 -7.44
N GLY A 311 9.02 -16.76 -8.09
CA GLY A 311 8.57 -16.59 -9.47
C GLY A 311 9.41 -17.41 -10.46
N ASP A 312 10.73 -17.47 -10.27
CA ASP A 312 11.62 -18.32 -11.10
C ASP A 312 11.30 -19.83 -10.92
N HIS A 313 10.59 -20.19 -9.84
CA HIS A 313 10.11 -21.55 -9.57
C HIS A 313 8.63 -21.76 -9.92
N GLY A 314 7.99 -20.78 -10.58
CA GLY A 314 6.62 -20.90 -11.12
C GLY A 314 5.50 -20.56 -10.13
N ALA A 315 5.81 -20.02 -8.95
CA ALA A 315 4.80 -19.52 -8.03
C ALA A 315 4.39 -18.08 -8.38
N ASP A 316 3.10 -17.79 -8.25
CA ASP A 316 2.62 -16.40 -8.25
C ASP A 316 3.02 -15.71 -6.95
N VAL A 317 3.56 -14.49 -7.05
CA VAL A 317 4.02 -13.69 -5.91
C VAL A 317 3.22 -12.40 -5.86
N ALA A 318 2.23 -12.37 -4.97
CA ALA A 318 1.31 -11.26 -4.79
C ALA A 318 1.72 -10.38 -3.61
N PHE A 319 1.48 -9.08 -3.76
CA PHE A 319 1.75 -8.08 -2.72
C PHE A 319 0.46 -7.42 -2.28
N LEU A 320 0.24 -7.38 -0.97
CA LEU A 320 -0.96 -6.80 -0.37
C LEU A 320 -0.62 -5.51 0.37
N PRO A 321 -1.57 -4.57 0.50
CA PRO A 321 -1.41 -3.45 1.42
C PRO A 321 -1.23 -3.93 2.86
N LEU A 322 -0.49 -3.15 3.64
CA LEU A 322 -0.44 -3.34 5.08
C LEU A 322 -1.73 -2.83 5.72
N HIS A 323 -2.40 -3.67 6.52
CA HIS A 323 -3.54 -3.28 7.36
C HIS A 323 -3.11 -3.28 8.82
N THR A 324 -3.57 -2.30 9.61
CA THR A 324 -3.37 -2.31 11.08
C THR A 324 -4.26 -3.30 11.81
N ARG A 325 -5.13 -4.03 11.08
CA ARG A 325 -6.09 -4.99 11.63
C ARG A 325 -6.85 -4.41 12.82
N ALA A 326 -7.21 -3.13 12.68
CA ALA A 326 -8.01 -2.36 13.63
C ALA A 326 -7.57 -2.45 15.12
N SER A 327 -6.29 -2.74 15.38
CA SER A 327 -5.81 -3.06 16.72
C SER A 327 -4.38 -2.57 16.93
N GLU A 328 -3.50 -2.74 15.95
CA GLU A 328 -2.09 -2.34 16.04
C GLU A 328 -1.84 -0.95 15.45
N ARG A 329 -2.12 0.08 16.25
CA ARG A 329 -2.01 1.49 15.85
C ARG A 329 -0.56 1.99 15.68
N THR A 330 0.42 1.31 16.28
CA THR A 330 1.83 1.75 16.25
C THR A 330 2.55 1.31 14.98
N LEU A 331 2.11 0.21 14.38
CA LEU A 331 2.77 -0.40 13.23
C LEU A 331 2.64 0.44 11.95
N ALA A 332 1.44 0.85 11.55
CA ALA A 332 1.26 1.67 10.34
C ALA A 332 2.06 2.97 10.41
N LYS A 333 2.19 3.58 11.59
CA LYS A 333 3.02 4.77 11.78
C LYS A 333 4.50 4.49 11.54
N ARG A 334 5.00 3.33 11.99
CA ARG A 334 6.43 2.97 11.92
C ARG A 334 6.84 2.48 10.53
N ILE A 335 6.03 1.60 9.92
CA ILE A 335 6.46 0.87 8.73
C ILE A 335 5.51 0.98 7.52
N GLY A 336 4.32 1.56 7.64
CA GLY A 336 3.41 1.72 6.50
C GLY A 336 4.05 2.53 5.37
N LEU A 337 3.77 2.18 4.12
CA LEU A 337 4.27 2.91 2.95
C LEU A 337 3.60 4.27 2.81
N ALA A 338 2.27 4.26 2.73
CA ALA A 338 1.38 5.39 2.50
C ALA A 338 0.06 5.13 3.25
N PRO A 339 0.06 5.21 4.59
CA PRO A 339 -1.06 4.78 5.42
C PRO A 339 -2.27 5.72 5.28
N THR A 340 -3.31 5.29 4.57
CA THR A 340 -4.60 5.98 4.41
C THR A 340 -5.53 5.66 5.58
N ALA A 341 -6.59 6.45 5.70
CA ALA A 341 -7.71 6.00 6.52
C ALA A 341 -8.28 4.71 5.94
N GLY A 342 -8.62 3.76 6.80
CA GLY A 342 -9.33 2.57 6.39
C GLY A 342 -10.69 2.94 5.79
N PHE A 343 -10.93 2.46 4.56
CA PHE A 343 -12.22 2.56 3.90
C PHE A 343 -12.54 1.18 3.33
N TRP A 344 -13.58 0.55 3.83
CA TRP A 344 -14.06 -0.73 3.34
C TRP A 344 -15.26 -0.47 2.44
N ARG A 345 -15.26 -1.12 1.29
CA ARG A 345 -16.37 -1.06 0.36
C ARG A 345 -17.53 -1.89 0.88
N GLU A 346 -18.64 -1.78 0.17
CA GLU A 346 -19.84 -2.56 0.36
C GLU A 346 -19.60 -4.08 0.47
N ASP A 347 -18.55 -4.59 -0.19
CA ASP A 347 -18.22 -6.02 -0.18
C ASP A 347 -17.74 -6.54 1.19
N LEU A 348 -17.46 -5.66 2.15
CA LEU A 348 -17.13 -6.07 3.51
C LEU A 348 -18.26 -6.87 4.16
N VAL A 349 -19.52 -6.46 3.95
CA VAL A 349 -20.69 -7.17 4.52
C VAL A 349 -20.91 -8.55 3.91
N ASP A 350 -20.32 -8.78 2.75
CA ASP A 350 -20.41 -10.02 1.99
C ASP A 350 -19.26 -10.98 2.31
N ILE A 351 -18.30 -10.57 3.15
CA ILE A 351 -17.25 -11.45 3.68
C ILE A 351 -17.61 -11.81 5.12
N VAL A 352 -18.03 -13.04 5.34
CA VAL A 352 -18.37 -13.54 6.69
C VAL A 352 -17.12 -14.09 7.34
N VAL A 353 -16.80 -13.62 8.54
CA VAL A 353 -15.62 -14.09 9.28
C VAL A 353 -16.05 -14.87 10.50
N ILE A 354 -15.51 -16.08 10.67
CA ILE A 354 -15.89 -17.01 11.74
C ILE A 354 -14.62 -17.43 12.47
N ASP A 355 -14.56 -17.17 13.78
CA ASP A 355 -13.42 -17.55 14.62
C ASP A 355 -13.62 -18.95 15.23
N TRP A 356 -12.59 -19.47 15.90
CA TRP A 356 -12.50 -20.87 16.32
C TRP A 356 -13.60 -21.30 17.28
N ASP A 357 -14.13 -20.38 18.09
CA ASP A 357 -15.23 -20.64 19.03
C ASP A 357 -16.63 -20.44 18.41
N GLY A 358 -16.69 -20.15 17.12
CA GLY A 358 -17.94 -19.97 16.37
C GLY A 358 -18.47 -18.56 16.39
N THR A 359 -17.77 -17.61 17.02
CA THR A 359 -18.09 -16.19 16.93
C THR A 359 -18.01 -15.73 15.47
N VAL A 360 -19.07 -15.08 15.00
CA VAL A 360 -19.13 -14.46 13.67
C VAL A 360 -18.80 -12.97 13.83
N LEU A 361 -17.84 -12.47 13.07
CA LEU A 361 -17.30 -11.11 13.15
C LEU A 361 -17.59 -10.31 11.89
N ALA A 362 -17.63 -8.98 12.04
CA ALA A 362 -17.87 -8.04 10.94
C ALA A 362 -16.76 -8.02 9.87
N THR A 363 -15.53 -8.37 10.24
CA THR A 363 -14.36 -8.32 9.35
C THR A 363 -13.20 -9.14 9.89
N CYS A 364 -12.29 -9.53 9.00
CA CYS A 364 -11.02 -10.18 9.37
C CYS A 364 -10.02 -9.20 10.02
N ASP A 365 -10.33 -7.91 10.01
CA ASP A 365 -9.56 -6.89 10.72
C ASP A 365 -9.95 -6.79 12.20
N ASP A 366 -11.05 -7.41 12.67
CA ASP A 366 -11.52 -7.26 14.06
C ASP A 366 -10.88 -8.27 15.02
N PHE A 367 -9.55 -8.25 15.13
CA PHE A 367 -8.79 -9.14 16.03
C PHE A 367 -9.15 -8.97 17.51
N LEU A 368 -9.73 -7.83 17.89
CA LEU A 368 -10.16 -7.53 19.26
C LEU A 368 -11.63 -7.88 19.51
N ARG A 369 -12.33 -8.42 18.50
CA ARG A 369 -13.74 -8.82 18.57
C ARG A 369 -14.66 -7.70 19.08
N ARG A 370 -14.45 -6.47 18.60
CA ARG A 370 -15.20 -5.27 19.02
C ARG A 370 -16.62 -5.23 18.44
N GLN A 371 -16.90 -5.97 17.38
CA GLN A 371 -18.21 -5.98 16.71
C GLN A 371 -18.63 -7.40 16.29
N PRO A 372 -18.95 -8.28 17.26
CA PRO A 372 -19.51 -9.59 16.96
C PRO A 372 -20.91 -9.46 16.34
N LEU A 373 -21.20 -10.31 15.35
CA LEU A 373 -22.49 -10.37 14.66
C LEU A 373 -23.40 -11.49 15.21
N GLY A 374 -22.80 -12.49 15.85
CA GLY A 374 -23.51 -13.64 16.41
C GLY A 374 -22.54 -14.77 16.76
N SER A 375 -23.07 -15.93 17.14
CA SER A 375 -22.27 -17.13 17.41
C SER A 375 -22.96 -18.40 16.93
N LEU A 376 -22.20 -19.25 16.24
CA LEU A 376 -22.62 -20.59 15.84
C LEU A 376 -22.85 -21.54 17.04
N ALA A 377 -22.40 -21.16 18.23
CA ALA A 377 -22.72 -21.90 19.45
C ALA A 377 -24.21 -21.77 19.80
N THR A 378 -24.84 -20.65 19.45
CA THR A 378 -26.20 -20.28 19.89
C THR A 378 -27.22 -20.16 18.76
N ALA A 379 -26.79 -19.98 17.51
CA ALA A 379 -27.67 -19.79 16.36
C ALA A 379 -27.06 -20.45 15.10
N SER A 380 -27.90 -20.75 14.11
CA SER A 380 -27.44 -21.20 12.79
C SER A 380 -26.83 -20.05 11.98
N LEU A 381 -26.02 -20.38 10.97
CA LEU A 381 -25.43 -19.35 10.11
C LEU A 381 -26.49 -18.47 9.42
N PRO A 382 -27.59 -18.99 8.82
CA PRO A 382 -28.62 -18.16 8.19
C PRO A 382 -29.28 -17.18 9.17
N GLU A 383 -29.55 -17.61 10.41
CA GLU A 383 -30.12 -16.74 11.45
C GLU A 383 -29.17 -15.58 11.80
N ILE A 384 -27.86 -15.84 11.87
CA ILE A 384 -26.85 -14.80 12.12
C ILE A 384 -26.75 -13.85 10.92
N LEU A 385 -26.78 -14.38 9.69
CA LEU A 385 -26.70 -13.57 8.48
C LEU A 385 -27.91 -12.69 8.26
N ASP A 386 -29.09 -13.11 8.69
CA ASP A 386 -30.33 -12.31 8.67
C ASP A 386 -30.50 -11.41 9.92
N GLY A 387 -29.64 -11.59 10.93
CA GLY A 387 -29.75 -10.98 12.24
C GLY A 387 -29.59 -9.46 12.24
N ALA A 388 -30.20 -8.83 13.25
CA ALA A 388 -30.12 -7.38 13.46
C ALA A 388 -28.68 -6.81 13.52
N PRO A 389 -27.68 -7.48 14.13
CA PRO A 389 -26.31 -6.97 14.14
C PRO A 389 -25.71 -6.80 12.74
N ARG A 390 -25.92 -7.76 11.83
CA ARG A 390 -25.40 -7.67 10.46
C ARG A 390 -26.17 -6.65 9.61
N ARG A 391 -27.48 -6.49 9.81
CA ARG A 391 -28.26 -5.42 9.18
C ARG A 391 -27.78 -4.03 9.62
N ALA A 392 -27.55 -3.85 10.92
CA ALA A 392 -27.00 -2.60 11.44
C ALA A 392 -25.59 -2.31 10.88
N LEU A 393 -24.73 -3.33 10.78
CA LEU A 393 -23.43 -3.22 10.10
C LEU A 393 -23.59 -2.72 8.66
N PHE A 394 -24.50 -3.34 7.89
CA PHE A 394 -24.80 -2.95 6.51
C PHE A 394 -25.30 -1.51 6.41
N ASP A 395 -26.30 -1.13 7.21
CA ASP A 395 -26.86 0.22 7.19
C ASP A 395 -25.82 1.29 7.54
N ASN A 396 -24.92 0.99 8.48
CA ASN A 396 -23.84 1.88 8.88
C ASN A 396 -22.79 2.04 7.77
N ILE A 397 -22.38 0.96 7.09
CA ILE A 397 -21.44 1.03 5.96
C ILE A 397 -22.08 1.80 4.79
N MET A 398 -23.33 1.49 4.45
CA MET A 398 -24.04 2.15 3.34
C MET A 398 -24.28 3.64 3.59
N SER A 399 -24.38 4.04 4.85
CA SER A 399 -24.54 5.44 5.23
C SER A 399 -23.21 6.12 5.60
N TYR A 400 -22.08 5.43 5.42
CA TYR A 400 -20.74 5.87 5.82
C TYR A 400 -20.65 6.36 7.29
N ARG A 401 -21.39 5.75 8.22
CA ARG A 401 -21.35 6.07 9.66
C ARG A 401 -20.21 5.31 10.35
N TRP A 402 -18.96 5.74 10.13
CA TRP A 402 -17.79 5.00 10.60
C TRP A 402 -17.65 4.94 12.13
N SER A 403 -18.12 5.96 12.86
CA SER A 403 -18.15 6.00 14.32
C SER A 403 -18.96 4.84 14.90
N GLU A 404 -19.96 4.36 14.17
CA GLU A 404 -20.84 3.24 14.51
C GLU A 404 -20.25 1.87 14.08
N LEU A 405 -19.00 1.86 13.60
CA LEU A 405 -18.30 0.68 13.10
C LEU A 405 -17.04 0.43 13.96
N PRO A 406 -17.18 0.07 15.24
CA PRO A 406 -16.06 -0.04 16.17
C PRO A 406 -15.00 -1.06 15.72
N SER A 407 -15.35 -2.02 14.87
CA SER A 407 -14.39 -2.99 14.31
C SER A 407 -13.42 -2.38 13.30
N ILE A 408 -13.75 -1.27 12.63
CA ILE A 408 -12.95 -0.69 11.53
C ILE A 408 -12.76 0.83 11.63
N ASN A 409 -13.42 1.50 12.58
CA ASN A 409 -13.40 2.96 12.69
C ASN A 409 -11.98 3.52 12.85
N ASP A 410 -11.07 2.80 13.50
CA ASP A 410 -9.69 3.24 13.72
C ASP A 410 -8.68 2.52 12.83
N ALA A 411 -9.16 1.71 11.89
CA ALA A 411 -8.28 0.92 11.05
C ALA A 411 -7.61 1.80 9.98
N VAL A 412 -6.39 1.42 9.65
CA VAL A 412 -5.49 2.13 8.72
C VAL A 412 -4.96 1.09 7.76
N VAL A 413 -4.93 1.46 6.48
CA VAL A 413 -4.47 0.60 5.38
C VAL A 413 -3.51 1.38 4.51
N ASP A 414 -2.51 0.74 3.93
CA ASP A 414 -1.68 1.40 2.92
C ASP A 414 -2.45 1.66 1.61
N ASP A 415 -2.17 2.78 0.97
CA ASP A 415 -2.75 3.12 -0.33
C ASP A 415 -2.44 2.02 -1.36
N HIS A 416 -3.51 1.43 -1.91
CA HIS A 416 -3.39 0.33 -2.86
C HIS A 416 -2.65 0.71 -4.15
N ALA A 417 -2.77 1.95 -4.63
CA ALA A 417 -2.08 2.41 -5.83
C ALA A 417 -0.57 2.55 -5.55
N ILE A 418 -0.19 3.03 -4.37
CA ILE A 418 1.21 3.06 -3.95
C ILE A 418 1.76 1.64 -3.84
N VAL A 419 1.06 0.71 -3.18
CA VAL A 419 1.48 -0.68 -3.07
C VAL A 419 1.62 -1.34 -4.45
N ARG A 420 0.67 -1.09 -5.37
CA ARG A 420 0.78 -1.55 -6.77
C ARG A 420 1.98 -0.94 -7.49
N ALA A 421 2.30 0.34 -7.26
CA ALA A 421 3.47 0.97 -7.85
C ALA A 421 4.77 0.30 -7.36
N TYR A 422 4.88 0.00 -6.06
CA TYR A 422 6.02 -0.76 -5.53
C TYR A 422 6.05 -2.19 -6.08
N SER A 423 4.91 -2.87 -6.17
CA SER A 423 4.83 -4.21 -6.77
C SER A 423 5.26 -4.18 -8.24
N ALA A 424 4.87 -3.15 -8.99
CA ALA A 424 5.24 -2.95 -10.39
C ALA A 424 6.72 -2.61 -10.60
N LEU A 425 7.51 -2.39 -9.53
CA LEU A 425 8.97 -2.38 -9.60
C LEU A 425 9.45 -3.80 -9.95
N ALA A 426 9.33 -4.15 -11.23
CA ALA A 426 9.89 -5.34 -11.81
C ALA A 426 11.43 -5.21 -11.91
N LEU A 427 12.10 -6.35 -11.88
CA LEU A 427 13.50 -6.53 -12.24
C LEU A 427 13.77 -5.92 -13.62
N ASP A 428 14.12 -4.64 -13.69
CA ASP A 428 14.72 -4.08 -14.90
C ASP A 428 16.17 -3.73 -14.62
N SER A 429 16.96 -4.82 -14.56
CA SER A 429 18.41 -4.87 -14.49
C SER A 429 19.06 -4.21 -13.27
N ARG A 430 20.11 -4.85 -12.75
CA ARG A 430 21.04 -4.19 -11.82
C ARG A 430 21.68 -2.95 -12.45
N GLU A 431 21.51 -2.71 -13.76
CA GLU A 431 22.21 -1.73 -14.60
C GLU A 431 21.24 -0.80 -15.33
N ARG A 432 20.96 0.38 -14.79
CA ARG A 432 20.17 1.40 -15.50
C ARG A 432 21.05 2.15 -16.51
N ARG A 433 20.75 1.99 -17.80
CA ARG A 433 21.47 2.69 -18.88
C ARG A 433 20.76 3.95 -19.32
N PHE A 434 21.52 5.02 -19.47
CA PHE A 434 21.00 6.30 -19.92
C PHE A 434 21.89 6.88 -21.02
N HIS A 435 21.27 7.16 -22.17
CA HIS A 435 21.96 7.78 -23.30
C HIS A 435 22.12 9.29 -23.09
N ALA A 436 23.15 9.87 -23.72
CA ALA A 436 23.48 11.29 -23.61
C ALA A 436 22.33 12.25 -23.97
N HIS A 437 21.36 11.84 -24.78
CA HIS A 437 20.18 12.65 -25.08
C HIS A 437 19.31 12.98 -23.85
N ARG A 438 19.46 12.27 -22.72
CA ARG A 438 18.75 12.54 -21.46
C ARG A 438 19.49 13.49 -20.51
N LEU A 439 20.74 13.83 -20.81
CA LEU A 439 21.55 14.75 -20.00
C LEU A 439 21.22 16.19 -20.32
N SER A 440 21.30 17.10 -19.37
CA SER A 440 21.26 18.54 -19.63
C SER A 440 22.64 19.06 -20.06
N CYS A 441 22.66 20.10 -20.89
CA CYS A 441 23.87 20.72 -21.41
C CYS A 441 24.01 22.13 -20.84
N GLY A 442 25.19 22.48 -20.34
CA GLY A 442 25.53 23.85 -20.05
C GLY A 442 25.75 24.68 -21.34
N PRO A 443 26.00 26.00 -21.22
CA PRO A 443 26.12 26.91 -22.37
C PRO A 443 27.17 26.52 -23.42
N ASN A 444 28.18 25.74 -23.01
CA ASN A 444 29.31 25.32 -23.86
C ASN A 444 29.22 23.84 -24.27
N ALA A 445 28.04 23.24 -24.15
CA ALA A 445 27.78 21.88 -24.56
C ALA A 445 26.60 21.86 -25.53
N ARG A 446 26.71 21.08 -26.61
CA ARG A 446 25.64 20.87 -27.58
C ARG A 446 25.37 19.40 -27.80
N ARG A 447 24.09 19.04 -27.95
CA ARG A 447 23.70 17.68 -28.34
C ARG A 447 24.01 17.46 -29.81
N VAL A 448 24.48 16.25 -30.12
CA VAL A 448 24.65 15.71 -31.47
C VAL A 448 23.96 14.36 -31.54
N GLN A 449 23.74 13.83 -32.76
CA GLN A 449 22.96 12.60 -32.98
C GLN A 449 23.43 11.41 -32.13
N ALA A 450 24.73 11.30 -31.85
CA ALA A 450 25.30 10.20 -31.09
C ALA A 450 25.65 10.55 -29.62
N GLY A 451 25.56 11.81 -29.17
CA GLY A 451 26.14 12.20 -27.88
C GLY A 451 26.00 13.67 -27.51
N ILE A 452 26.81 14.12 -26.55
CA ILE A 452 27.02 15.54 -26.25
C ILE A 452 28.47 15.90 -26.58
N VAL A 453 28.64 17.00 -27.30
CA VAL A 453 29.93 17.61 -27.63
C VAL A 453 30.09 18.86 -26.78
N VAL A 454 31.19 18.93 -26.02
CA VAL A 454 31.54 20.10 -25.22
C VAL A 454 32.69 20.85 -25.87
N THR A 455 32.54 22.17 -26.00
CA THR A 455 33.57 23.08 -26.52
C THR A 455 34.25 23.85 -25.37
N PRO A 456 35.52 24.23 -25.53
CA PRO A 456 36.28 24.97 -24.52
C PRO A 456 35.56 26.22 -23.99
N SER A 457 35.61 26.44 -22.68
CA SER A 457 35.12 27.67 -22.05
C SER A 457 35.75 27.91 -20.68
N PRO A 458 35.97 29.18 -20.29
CA PRO A 458 36.50 29.55 -18.98
C PRO A 458 35.49 29.45 -17.81
N SER A 459 34.37 28.74 -17.98
CA SER A 459 33.29 28.70 -16.97
C SER A 459 33.49 27.60 -15.93
N ALA A 460 33.30 27.93 -14.65
CA ALA A 460 33.32 26.99 -13.52
C ALA A 460 32.00 26.19 -13.36
N ALA A 461 31.01 26.39 -14.24
CA ALA A 461 29.74 25.69 -14.21
C ALA A 461 29.87 24.25 -14.76
N ALA A 462 28.97 23.37 -14.33
CA ALA A 462 28.89 22.02 -14.88
C ALA A 462 28.60 22.08 -16.40
N LEU A 463 29.44 21.41 -17.18
CA LEU A 463 29.35 21.36 -18.64
C LEU A 463 28.20 20.45 -19.07
N VAL A 464 28.00 19.36 -18.34
CA VAL A 464 26.94 18.38 -18.56
C VAL A 464 26.43 17.93 -17.19
N TYR A 465 25.12 17.81 -17.04
CA TYR A 465 24.50 17.42 -15.78
C TYR A 465 23.21 16.62 -15.97
N GLY A 466 22.77 15.91 -14.93
CA GLY A 466 21.68 14.93 -15.03
C GLY A 466 22.20 13.53 -15.40
N PRO A 467 21.32 12.59 -15.73
CA PRO A 467 19.88 12.67 -15.65
C PRO A 467 19.50 12.66 -14.17
N TYR A 468 18.32 13.16 -13.88
CA TYR A 468 17.79 13.13 -12.54
C TYR A 468 17.13 11.77 -12.34
N VAL A 469 17.70 10.95 -11.46
CA VAL A 469 17.25 9.57 -11.23
C VAL A 469 16.97 9.36 -9.76
N SER A 470 15.80 8.82 -9.44
CA SER A 470 15.55 8.26 -8.11
C SER A 470 16.08 6.83 -8.05
N LEU A 471 16.98 6.57 -7.10
CA LEU A 471 17.57 5.26 -6.84
C LEU A 471 17.10 4.73 -5.48
N PRO A 472 16.98 3.40 -5.30
CA PRO A 472 16.77 2.83 -3.97
C PRO A 472 18.05 2.97 -3.14
N PRO A 473 17.98 3.01 -1.80
CA PRO A 473 19.17 2.95 -0.96
C PRO A 473 20.03 1.72 -1.29
N GLY A 474 21.35 1.89 -1.34
CA GLY A 474 22.28 0.83 -1.73
C GLY A 474 23.62 1.38 -2.20
N ARG A 475 24.57 0.48 -2.47
CA ARG A 475 25.86 0.81 -3.09
C ARG A 475 25.74 0.74 -4.60
N PHE A 476 26.34 1.71 -5.29
CA PHE A 476 26.23 1.84 -6.74
C PHE A 476 27.60 2.10 -7.37
N LEU A 477 27.79 1.60 -8.58
CA LEU A 477 28.87 1.92 -9.51
C LEU A 477 28.27 2.60 -10.74
N VAL A 478 28.68 3.85 -10.99
CA VAL A 478 28.33 4.59 -12.20
C VAL A 478 29.47 4.47 -13.21
N ARG A 479 29.19 4.04 -14.43
CA ARG A 479 30.15 4.00 -15.54
C ARG A 479 29.84 5.08 -16.55
N VAL A 480 30.76 6.00 -16.80
CA VAL A 480 30.61 7.10 -17.78
C VAL A 480 31.37 6.75 -19.06
N HIS A 481 30.66 6.67 -20.19
CA HIS A 481 31.24 6.36 -21.50
C HIS A 481 31.50 7.65 -22.28
N CYS A 482 32.75 8.07 -22.31
CA CYS A 482 33.19 9.30 -22.94
C CYS A 482 34.52 9.12 -23.70
N HIS A 483 34.80 10.03 -24.63
CA HIS A 483 36.10 10.16 -25.29
C HIS A 483 36.46 11.63 -25.52
N VAL A 484 37.74 11.89 -25.69
CA VAL A 484 38.33 13.21 -25.95
C VAL A 484 39.06 13.19 -27.28
N ASP A 485 38.99 14.27 -28.05
CA ASP A 485 39.70 14.44 -29.32
C ASP A 485 40.33 15.84 -29.43
N GLY A 486 41.61 15.93 -29.78
CA GLY A 486 42.35 17.21 -29.88
C GLY A 486 42.44 18.01 -28.57
N VAL A 487 42.29 17.34 -27.41
CA VAL A 487 42.33 17.96 -26.08
C VAL A 487 43.75 17.93 -25.51
N PRO A 488 44.27 19.04 -24.93
CA PRO A 488 45.59 19.06 -24.30
C PRO A 488 45.73 18.04 -23.15
N GLN A 489 46.93 17.51 -22.94
CA GLN A 489 47.21 16.51 -21.91
C GLN A 489 47.04 17.02 -20.48
N ASP A 490 47.12 18.34 -20.26
CA ASP A 490 46.98 18.99 -18.96
C ASP A 490 45.54 19.39 -18.60
N ALA A 491 44.57 19.11 -19.48
CA ALA A 491 43.15 19.27 -19.18
C ALA A 491 42.69 18.20 -18.18
N ASN A 492 41.82 18.61 -17.25
CA ASN A 492 41.29 17.73 -16.21
C ASN A 492 39.78 17.77 -16.17
N PHE A 493 39.15 16.61 -16.02
CA PHE A 493 37.70 16.46 -15.92
C PHE A 493 37.33 15.89 -14.56
N THR A 494 36.31 16.48 -13.92
CA THR A 494 35.76 16.00 -12.66
C THR A 494 34.35 15.48 -12.91
N PHE A 495 34.12 14.23 -12.54
CA PHE A 495 32.84 13.53 -12.61
C PHE A 495 32.29 13.39 -11.20
N GLU A 496 31.15 14.01 -10.94
CA GLU A 496 30.56 14.12 -9.61
C GLU A 496 29.17 13.48 -9.60
N ILE A 497 28.91 12.64 -8.60
CA ILE A 497 27.56 12.19 -8.25
C ILE A 497 27.05 13.08 -7.11
N SER A 498 25.93 13.72 -7.33
CA SER A 498 25.28 14.61 -6.35
C SER A 498 23.79 14.34 -6.22
N ARG A 499 23.18 14.91 -5.18
CA ARG A 499 21.73 14.95 -5.00
C ARG A 499 21.21 16.36 -4.80
N SER A 500 19.89 16.50 -4.91
CA SER A 500 19.17 17.73 -4.59
C SER A 500 19.64 18.93 -5.43
N HIS A 501 19.83 18.72 -6.75
CA HIS A 501 20.29 19.75 -7.69
C HIS A 501 21.67 20.32 -7.32
N GLY A 502 22.61 19.43 -6.98
CA GLY A 502 24.01 19.76 -6.74
C GLY A 502 24.31 20.25 -5.32
N ARG A 503 23.35 20.14 -4.39
CA ARG A 503 23.50 20.62 -3.01
C ARG A 503 24.34 19.70 -2.13
N HIS A 504 24.31 18.39 -2.41
CA HIS A 504 25.11 17.42 -1.66
C HIS A 504 25.82 16.46 -2.60
N ARG A 505 27.13 16.30 -2.38
CA ARG A 505 27.98 15.41 -3.15
C ARG A 505 28.06 14.04 -2.47
N TYR A 506 27.82 12.97 -3.24
CA TYR A 506 28.03 11.59 -2.83
C TYR A 506 29.46 11.14 -3.10
N ALA A 507 29.94 11.33 -4.33
CA ALA A 507 31.28 10.92 -4.75
C ALA A 507 31.76 11.79 -5.92
N ALA A 508 33.07 11.91 -6.09
CA ALA A 508 33.65 12.52 -7.27
C ALA A 508 34.96 11.85 -7.66
N VAL A 509 35.23 11.80 -8.96
CA VAL A 509 36.45 11.25 -9.54
C VAL A 509 37.02 12.27 -10.53
N ARG A 510 38.33 12.51 -10.45
CA ARG A 510 39.07 13.37 -11.38
C ARG A 510 39.89 12.52 -12.35
N ARG A 511 39.90 12.88 -13.62
CA ARG A 511 40.68 12.22 -14.68
C ARG A 511 41.38 13.26 -15.55
N SER A 512 42.64 13.04 -15.86
CA SER A 512 43.36 13.79 -16.90
C SER A 512 43.01 13.23 -18.28
N THR A 513 43.27 13.99 -19.34
CA THR A 513 43.02 13.55 -20.73
C THR A 513 43.68 12.20 -21.05
N ASP A 514 44.90 11.96 -20.55
CA ASP A 514 45.64 10.70 -20.79
C ASP A 514 44.99 9.47 -20.10
N GLU A 515 44.19 9.68 -19.05
CA GLU A 515 43.49 8.62 -18.32
C GLU A 515 42.10 8.31 -18.91
N MET A 516 41.68 9.04 -19.93
CA MET A 516 40.33 8.96 -20.53
C MET A 516 40.29 8.08 -21.79
N THR A 517 41.27 7.20 -21.98
CA THR A 517 41.39 6.30 -23.14
C THR A 517 40.48 5.07 -23.01
N SER A 518 39.66 4.83 -24.05
CA SER A 518 38.85 3.63 -24.40
C SER A 518 38.06 2.88 -23.33
N THR A 519 38.09 3.30 -22.07
CA THR A 519 37.52 2.59 -20.92
C THR A 519 36.57 3.52 -20.18
N PRO A 520 35.35 3.08 -19.79
CA PRO A 520 34.42 3.94 -19.09
C PRO A 520 34.92 4.31 -17.69
N ILE A 521 34.67 5.54 -17.28
CA ILE A 521 35.09 6.08 -15.98
C ILE A 521 34.12 5.58 -14.90
N GLY A 522 34.64 4.83 -13.94
CA GLY A 522 33.86 4.28 -12.81
C GLY A 522 33.81 5.21 -11.61
N ILE A 523 32.63 5.37 -11.01
CA ILE A 523 32.41 6.14 -9.78
C ILE A 523 31.55 5.31 -8.84
N GLU A 524 32.09 4.91 -7.69
CA GLU A 524 31.30 4.22 -6.66
C GLU A 524 30.74 5.20 -5.64
N PHE A 525 29.50 4.96 -5.19
CA PHE A 525 28.89 5.71 -4.10
C PHE A 525 27.89 4.87 -3.30
N LEU A 526 27.63 5.29 -2.06
CA LEU A 526 26.59 4.74 -1.21
C LEU A 526 25.41 5.73 -1.20
N HIS A 527 24.23 5.26 -1.60
CA HIS A 527 22.99 6.00 -1.50
C HIS A 527 22.20 5.53 -0.27
N ASP A 528 21.91 6.46 0.64
CA ASP A 528 21.32 6.18 1.96
C ASP A 528 20.00 6.93 2.22
N ALA A 529 19.57 7.80 1.29
CA ALA A 529 18.46 8.72 1.47
C ALA A 529 17.32 8.45 0.45
N PRO A 530 16.36 7.57 0.77
CA PRO A 530 15.29 7.20 -0.16
C PRO A 530 14.43 8.42 -0.56
N GLY A 531 14.23 8.61 -1.85
CA GLY A 531 13.44 9.71 -2.42
C GLY A 531 14.26 10.90 -2.94
N ASP A 532 15.57 10.91 -2.73
CA ASP A 532 16.43 11.91 -3.35
C ASP A 532 16.60 11.67 -4.86
N MET A 533 16.70 12.79 -5.59
CA MET A 533 17.06 12.78 -7.01
C MET A 533 18.58 12.83 -7.13
N ILE A 534 19.15 11.75 -7.63
CA ILE A 534 20.56 11.61 -7.96
C ILE A 534 20.81 12.21 -9.33
N GLU A 535 21.92 12.93 -9.49
CA GLU A 535 22.39 13.42 -10.77
C GLU A 535 23.90 13.23 -10.90
N LEU A 536 24.36 13.08 -12.14
CA LEU A 536 25.78 13.19 -12.49
C LEU A 536 26.06 14.64 -12.92
N ARG A 537 27.24 15.15 -12.59
CA ARG A 537 27.73 16.47 -13.04
C ARG A 537 29.16 16.32 -13.54
N ILE A 538 29.46 16.95 -14.65
CA ILE A 538 30.80 16.94 -15.25
C ILE A 538 31.33 18.37 -15.34
N PHE A 539 32.52 18.56 -14.82
CA PHE A 539 33.27 19.82 -14.85
C PHE A 539 34.56 19.59 -15.62
N ALA A 540 35.06 20.63 -16.29
CA ALA A 540 36.40 20.60 -16.87
C ALA A 540 37.22 21.80 -16.40
N GLU A 541 38.48 21.55 -16.09
CA GLU A 541 39.47 22.53 -15.72
C GLU A 541 40.56 22.53 -16.79
N ARG A 542 41.03 23.72 -17.20
CA ARG A 542 42.06 23.89 -18.24
C ARG A 542 41.68 23.29 -19.62
N PHE A 543 40.40 23.12 -19.90
CA PHE A 543 39.92 22.68 -21.21
C PHE A 543 39.90 23.86 -22.21
N MET A 544 41.02 24.04 -22.91
CA MET A 544 41.28 25.22 -23.77
C MET A 544 41.12 24.96 -25.28
N SER A 545 41.20 23.70 -25.73
CA SER A 545 41.02 23.29 -27.14
C SER A 545 40.54 21.84 -27.22
N GLY A 546 40.00 21.45 -28.38
CA GLY A 546 39.54 20.09 -28.64
C GLY A 546 38.04 19.86 -28.37
N THR A 547 37.63 18.59 -28.44
CA THR A 547 36.25 18.14 -28.28
C THR A 547 36.18 17.07 -27.19
N PHE A 548 35.27 17.23 -26.24
CA PHE A 548 34.88 16.19 -25.30
C PHE A 548 33.52 15.63 -25.67
N TYR A 549 33.44 14.31 -25.81
CA TYR A 549 32.24 13.60 -26.24
C TYR A 549 31.75 12.61 -25.19
N ILE A 550 30.44 12.61 -24.94
CA ILE A 550 29.76 11.66 -24.04
C ILE A 550 28.67 10.90 -24.80
N SER A 551 28.65 9.57 -24.68
CA SER A 551 27.66 8.70 -25.34
C SER A 551 26.55 8.23 -24.40
N ARG A 552 26.92 7.72 -23.22
CA ARG A 552 25.99 7.15 -22.24
C ARG A 552 26.65 7.01 -20.86
N PHE A 553 25.85 6.62 -19.89
CA PHE A 553 26.33 6.20 -18.58
C PHE A 553 25.38 5.16 -17.98
N ASP A 554 25.95 4.28 -17.17
CA ASP A 554 25.29 3.10 -16.65
C ASP A 554 25.37 3.12 -15.12
N PHE A 555 24.23 3.05 -14.43
CA PHE A 555 24.14 2.92 -12.98
C PHE A 555 23.97 1.46 -12.61
N THR A 556 25.01 0.85 -12.04
CA THR A 556 24.95 -0.53 -11.54
C THR A 556 24.81 -0.56 -10.03
N GLN A 557 23.80 -1.21 -9.46
CA GLN A 557 23.79 -1.52 -8.03
C GLN A 557 24.74 -2.68 -7.77
N ILE A 558 25.73 -2.49 -6.88
CA ILE A 558 26.83 -3.44 -6.60
C ILE A 558 26.78 -4.02 -5.20
#